data_AF-A0A7X6VDN2-F1
#
_entry.id   AF-A0A7X6VDN2-F1
#
_cell.length_a   1.000
_cell.length_b   1.000
_cell.length_c   1.000
_cell.angle_alpha   90.00
_cell.angle_beta   90.00
_cell.angle_gamma   90.00
#
_symmetry.space_group_name_H-M   'P 1'
#
loop_
_entity.id
_entity.type
_entity.pdbx_description
1 polymer ?
#
loop_
_entity_poly.entity_id
_entity_poly.type
_entity_poly.pdbx_seq_one_letter_code
_entity_poly.pdbx_strand_id
1 'polypeptide(L)'
;MPTIINVALDLWFVARLGWGVAGAAIATVTAQSVSAIICAIKVSRYEMFRLQRRHFKLNRILLSEYFSLSIPMLLQSFVIASGGLFVQKHINNYGSNFAAGMSASEKIFIMIETSGIALSPSAAAFVSQNYGAKQFDRIRQGVRSAVIISLCFAVFSSTLLFLFGRQILALFVASDAIKFAWSSLCVT
;
A
#
# COMPACT_ATOMS: atom_id res chain seq x y z
N MET A 1 7.35 4.44 11.83
CA MET A 1 8.39 3.79 12.67
C MET A 1 9.25 2.79 11.90
N PRO A 2 8.72 1.79 11.19
CA PRO A 2 9.57 0.80 10.50
C PRO A 2 10.45 1.45 9.43
N THR A 3 9.97 2.51 8.76
CA THR A 3 10.71 3.19 7.68
C THR A 3 12.06 3.77 8.15
N ILE A 4 12.12 4.41 9.32
CA ILE A 4 13.36 5.01 9.84
C ILE A 4 14.38 3.92 10.16
N ILE A 5 13.92 2.84 10.80
CA ILE A 5 14.74 1.68 11.15
C ILE A 5 15.25 1.00 9.87
N ASN A 6 14.38 0.84 8.87
CA ASN A 6 14.73 0.20 7.61
C ASN A 6 15.81 1.01 6.87
N VAL A 7 15.64 2.32 6.70
CA VAL A 7 16.64 3.19 6.05
C VAL A 7 17.98 3.16 6.79
N ALA A 8 17.97 3.21 8.12
CA ALA A 8 19.20 3.13 8.91
C ALA A 8 19.92 1.78 8.74
N LEU A 9 19.18 0.68 8.71
CA LEU A 9 19.71 -0.66 8.50
C LEU A 9 20.17 -0.90 7.05
N ASP A 10 19.47 -0.37 6.05
CA ASP A 10 19.88 -0.42 4.64
C ASP A 10 21.23 0.29 4.44
N LEU A 11 21.40 1.49 5.00
CA LEU A 11 22.68 2.22 4.96
C LEU A 11 23.82 1.41 5.62
N TRP A 12 23.50 0.60 6.63
CA TRP A 12 24.52 -0.19 7.32
C TRP A 12 24.83 -1.51 6.61
N PHE A 13 23.82 -2.33 6.29
CA PHE A 13 23.99 -3.64 5.66
C PHE A 13 24.35 -3.56 4.18
N VAL A 14 23.77 -2.61 3.45
CA VAL A 14 23.98 -2.48 2.01
C VAL A 14 25.17 -1.58 1.72
N ALA A 15 25.17 -0.34 2.24
CA ALA A 15 26.20 0.62 1.88
C ALA A 15 27.55 0.40 2.60
N ARG A 16 27.55 -0.14 3.83
CA ARG A 16 28.78 -0.36 4.61
C ARG A 16 29.28 -1.81 4.59
N LEU A 17 28.39 -2.79 4.73
CA LEU A 17 28.75 -4.22 4.75
C LEU A 17 28.74 -4.87 3.34
N GLY A 18 28.15 -4.21 2.34
CA GLY A 18 28.15 -4.69 0.96
C GLY A 18 27.26 -5.92 0.71
N TRP A 19 26.33 -6.24 1.61
CA TRP A 19 25.52 -7.46 1.53
C TRP A 19 24.43 -7.42 0.44
N GLY A 20 24.38 -6.35 -0.35
CA GLY A 20 23.49 -6.20 -1.50
C GLY A 20 22.03 -6.49 -1.16
N VAL A 21 21.38 -7.31 -1.98
CA VAL A 21 19.95 -7.65 -1.86
C VAL A 21 19.64 -8.40 -0.56
N ALA A 22 20.55 -9.26 -0.10
CA ALA A 22 20.37 -10.00 1.15
C ALA A 22 20.37 -9.04 2.37
N GLY A 23 21.23 -8.02 2.34
CA GLY A 23 21.26 -6.97 3.36
C GLY A 23 19.95 -6.19 3.45
N ALA A 24 19.37 -5.82 2.29
CA ALA A 24 18.08 -5.12 2.23
C ALA A 24 16.91 -5.96 2.74
N ALA A 25 16.93 -7.27 2.45
CA ALA A 25 15.91 -8.19 2.96
C ALA A 25 15.96 -8.29 4.51
N ILE A 26 17.17 -8.44 5.08
CA ILE A 26 17.36 -8.48 6.54
C ILE A 26 16.93 -7.15 7.18
N ALA A 27 17.35 -6.01 6.63
CA ALA A 27 16.96 -4.69 7.10
C ALA A 27 15.42 -4.55 7.19
N THR A 28 14.72 -5.00 6.16
CA THR A 28 13.25 -4.93 6.07
C THR A 28 12.57 -5.82 7.10
N VAL A 29 13.01 -7.09 7.24
CA VAL A 29 12.42 -8.03 8.21
C VAL A 29 12.66 -7.55 9.65
N THR A 30 13.88 -7.06 9.95
CA THR A 30 14.22 -6.53 11.28
C THR A 30 13.39 -5.28 11.60
N ALA A 31 13.27 -4.35 10.68
CA ALA A 31 12.47 -3.12 10.88
C ALA A 31 10.99 -3.43 11.15
N GLN A 32 10.40 -4.38 10.42
CA GLN A 32 9.02 -4.82 10.64
C GLN A 32 8.88 -5.52 12.00
N SER A 33 9.82 -6.40 12.36
CA SER A 33 9.81 -7.14 13.63
C SER A 33 9.89 -6.20 14.83
N VAL A 34 10.79 -5.21 14.80
CA VAL A 34 10.92 -4.21 15.87
C VAL A 34 9.64 -3.39 15.99
N SER A 35 9.05 -2.96 14.88
CA SER A 35 7.78 -2.23 14.90
C SER A 35 6.63 -3.07 15.47
N ALA A 36 6.58 -4.36 15.14
CA ALA A 36 5.57 -5.29 15.68
C ALA A 36 5.72 -5.46 17.19
N ILE A 37 6.95 -5.63 17.68
CA ILE A 37 7.24 -5.74 19.12
C ILE A 37 6.84 -4.46 19.86
N ILE A 38 7.21 -3.28 19.35
CA ILE A 38 6.84 -2.00 19.97
C ILE A 38 5.32 -1.84 20.00
N CYS A 39 4.63 -2.20 18.91
CA CYS A 39 3.18 -2.16 18.84
C CYS A 39 2.55 -3.08 19.89
N ALA A 40 3.01 -4.34 19.99
CA ALA A 40 2.52 -5.31 20.97
C ALA A 40 2.72 -4.82 22.42
N ILE A 41 3.89 -4.24 22.74
CA ILE A 41 4.17 -3.66 24.07
C ILE A 41 3.27 -2.46 24.37
N LYS A 42 3.01 -1.60 23.37
CA LYS A 42 2.12 -0.44 23.58
C LYS A 42 0.68 -0.88 23.76
N VAL A 43 0.20 -1.81 22.94
CA VAL A 43 -1.18 -2.33 23.00
C VAL A 43 -1.43 -3.05 24.33
N SER A 44 -0.47 -3.82 24.83
CA SER A 44 -0.62 -4.55 26.10
C SER A 44 -0.73 -3.66 27.34
N ARG A 45 -0.35 -2.37 27.24
CA ARG A 45 -0.51 -1.38 28.31
C ARG A 45 -1.92 -0.80 28.41
N TYR A 46 -2.77 -0.96 27.39
CA TYR A 46 -4.16 -0.49 27.45
C TYR A 46 -5.05 -1.53 28.10
N GLU A 47 -5.84 -1.12 29.11
CA GLU A 47 -6.72 -2.04 29.86
C GLU A 47 -7.77 -2.72 28.97
N MET A 48 -8.23 -2.02 27.92
CA MET A 48 -9.15 -2.55 26.91
C MET A 48 -8.58 -3.76 26.14
N PHE A 49 -7.24 -3.92 26.11
CA PHE A 49 -6.53 -4.95 25.37
C PHE A 49 -5.84 -5.99 26.26
N ARG A 50 -6.24 -6.14 27.53
CA ARG A 50 -5.74 -7.22 28.39
C ARG A 50 -6.14 -8.58 27.80
N LEU A 51 -5.20 -9.19 27.07
CA LEU A 51 -5.31 -10.53 26.50
C LEU A 51 -5.44 -11.54 27.65
N GLN A 52 -6.67 -11.98 27.92
CA GLN A 52 -6.94 -13.05 28.86
C GLN A 52 -6.92 -14.39 28.12
N ARG A 53 -6.45 -15.47 28.75
CA ARG A 53 -6.44 -16.83 28.17
C ARG A 53 -7.82 -17.28 27.66
N ARG A 54 -8.92 -16.71 28.21
CA ARG A 54 -10.29 -16.97 27.75
C ARG A 54 -10.57 -16.48 26.33
N HIS A 55 -9.83 -15.48 25.81
CA HIS A 55 -9.98 -14.94 24.46
C HIS A 55 -9.35 -15.83 23.38
N PHE A 56 -8.54 -16.84 23.77
CA PHE A 56 -7.93 -17.82 22.85
C PHE A 56 -8.86 -18.99 22.51
N LYS A 57 -10.14 -18.94 22.89
CA LYS A 57 -11.12 -19.95 22.50
C LYS A 57 -11.51 -19.76 21.05
N LEU A 58 -11.35 -20.81 20.25
CA LEU A 58 -11.73 -20.81 18.85
C LEU A 58 -13.27 -20.67 18.73
N ASN A 59 -13.73 -19.54 18.20
CA ASN A 59 -15.14 -19.33 17.90
C ASN A 59 -15.38 -19.59 16.41
N ARG A 60 -16.02 -20.71 16.08
CA ARG A 60 -16.27 -21.12 14.69
C ARG A 60 -17.12 -20.12 13.91
N ILE A 61 -18.03 -19.40 14.57
CA ILE A 61 -18.88 -18.39 13.93
C ILE A 61 -18.01 -17.21 13.48
N LEU A 62 -17.20 -16.66 14.41
CA LEU A 62 -16.26 -15.60 14.08
C LEU A 62 -15.25 -16.05 13.01
N LEU A 63 -14.73 -17.27 13.13
CA LEU A 63 -13.79 -17.81 12.15
C LEU A 63 -14.41 -17.84 10.74
N SER A 64 -15.65 -18.33 10.61
CA SER A 64 -16.35 -18.40 9.33
C SER A 64 -16.61 -17.00 8.76
N GLU A 65 -16.95 -16.03 9.60
CA GLU A 65 -17.15 -14.64 9.19
C GLU A 65 -15.85 -14.02 8.68
N TYR A 66 -14.74 -14.23 9.39
CA TYR A 66 -13.41 -13.81 8.96
C TYR A 66 -12.98 -14.45 7.63
N PHE A 67 -13.23 -15.75 7.43
CA PHE A 67 -12.91 -16.42 6.17
C PHE A 67 -13.78 -15.91 5.02
N SER A 68 -15.07 -15.66 5.26
CA SER A 68 -15.98 -15.08 4.26
C SER A 68 -15.51 -13.71 3.75
N LEU A 69 -14.88 -12.91 4.64
CA LEU A 69 -14.26 -11.62 4.27
C LEU A 69 -12.88 -11.79 3.63
N SER A 70 -12.04 -12.70 4.15
CA SER A 70 -10.64 -12.83 3.73
C SER A 70 -10.49 -13.52 2.38
N ILE A 71 -11.31 -14.53 2.08
CA ILE A 71 -11.27 -15.27 0.81
C ILE A 71 -11.43 -14.34 -0.41
N PRO A 72 -12.46 -13.47 -0.49
CA PRO A 72 -12.59 -12.57 -1.63
C PRO A 72 -11.45 -11.56 -1.71
N MET A 73 -10.94 -11.07 -0.58
CA MET A 73 -9.77 -10.16 -0.56
C MET A 73 -8.48 -10.85 -1.06
N LEU A 74 -8.28 -12.12 -0.70
CA LEU A 74 -7.16 -12.93 -1.19
C LEU A 74 -7.27 -13.17 -2.69
N LEU A 75 -8.48 -13.51 -3.16
CA LEU A 75 -8.73 -13.71 -4.59
C LEU A 75 -8.49 -12.42 -5.39
N GLN A 76 -8.98 -11.29 -4.90
CA GLN A 76 -8.73 -9.98 -5.49
C GLN A 76 -7.23 -9.70 -5.61
N SER A 77 -6.48 -9.89 -4.52
CA SER A 77 -5.03 -9.66 -4.49
C SER A 77 -4.28 -10.60 -5.44
N PHE A 78 -4.70 -11.86 -5.51
CA PHE A 78 -4.14 -12.84 -6.43
C PHE A 78 -4.38 -12.46 -7.90
N VAL A 79 -5.58 -12.01 -8.25
CA VAL A 79 -5.91 -11.55 -9.61
C VAL A 79 -5.06 -10.33 -9.99
N ILE A 80 -4.92 -9.35 -9.10
CA ILE A 80 -4.06 -8.17 -9.34
C ILE A 80 -2.60 -8.58 -9.55
N ALA A 81 -2.06 -9.42 -8.66
CA ALA A 81 -0.66 -9.85 -8.73
C ALA A 81 -0.36 -10.66 -9.99
N SER A 82 -1.22 -11.62 -10.33
CA SER A 82 -1.08 -12.44 -11.53
C SER A 82 -1.24 -11.63 -12.82
N GLY A 83 -2.18 -10.68 -12.85
CA GLY A 83 -2.34 -9.74 -13.96
C GLY A 83 -1.10 -8.88 -14.17
N GLY A 84 -0.54 -8.33 -13.08
CA GLY A 84 0.70 -7.56 -13.12
C GLY A 84 1.88 -8.36 -13.67
N LEU A 85 2.05 -9.62 -13.23
CA LEU A 85 3.09 -10.51 -13.74
C LEU A 85 2.94 -10.80 -15.24
N PHE A 86 1.71 -11.00 -15.71
CA PHE A 86 1.44 -11.26 -17.12
C PHE A 86 1.79 -10.05 -18.01
N VAL A 87 1.40 -8.85 -17.56
CA VAL A 87 1.72 -7.58 -18.22
C VAL A 87 3.24 -7.35 -18.21
N GLN A 88 3.90 -7.53 -17.06
CA GLN A 88 5.35 -7.34 -16.93
C GLN A 88 6.14 -8.28 -17.83
N LYS A 89 5.71 -9.54 -17.95
CA LYS A 89 6.34 -10.52 -18.86
C LYS A 89 6.30 -10.05 -20.31
N HIS A 90 5.21 -9.43 -20.75
CA HIS A 90 5.11 -8.87 -22.09
C HIS A 90 5.97 -7.62 -22.26
N ILE A 91 5.96 -6.71 -21.28
CA ILE A 91 6.78 -5.49 -21.27
C ILE A 91 8.26 -5.83 -21.44
N ASN A 92 8.75 -6.86 -20.75
CA ASN A 92 10.14 -7.30 -20.82
C ASN A 92 10.59 -7.76 -22.22
N ASN A 93 9.65 -8.09 -23.13
CA ASN A 93 9.97 -8.46 -24.51
C ASN A 93 10.16 -7.25 -25.45
N TYR A 94 9.74 -6.04 -25.05
CA TYR A 94 9.81 -4.81 -25.88
C TYR A 94 11.15 -4.04 -25.75
N GLY A 95 12.14 -4.60 -25.04
CA GLY A 95 13.47 -4.02 -24.87
C GLY A 95 13.63 -3.13 -23.63
N SER A 96 14.88 -2.89 -23.23
CA SER A 96 15.25 -2.25 -21.96
C SER A 96 14.71 -0.83 -21.79
N ASN A 97 14.63 -0.04 -22.88
CA ASN A 97 14.13 1.34 -22.82
C ASN A 97 12.62 1.42 -22.55
N PHE A 98 11.83 0.48 -23.08
CA PHE A 98 10.40 0.41 -22.82
C PHE A 98 10.13 -0.07 -21.38
N ALA A 99 10.87 -1.08 -20.92
CA ALA A 99 10.79 -1.58 -19.55
C ALA A 99 11.15 -0.48 -18.52
N ALA A 100 12.20 0.30 -18.77
CA ALA A 100 12.59 1.41 -17.89
C ALA A 100 11.51 2.51 -17.79
N GLY A 101 10.90 2.89 -18.92
CA GLY A 101 9.80 3.86 -18.94
C GLY A 101 8.55 3.37 -18.21
N MET A 102 8.21 2.08 -18.37
CA MET A 102 7.11 1.45 -17.63
C MET A 102 7.38 1.39 -16.13
N SER A 103 8.57 0.96 -15.69
CA SER A 103 8.91 0.90 -14.26
C SER A 103 8.86 2.28 -13.58
N ALA A 104 9.19 3.35 -14.29
CA ALA A 104 9.06 4.70 -13.74
C ALA A 104 7.62 5.18 -13.65
N SER A 105 6.82 4.89 -14.68
CA SER A 105 5.39 5.18 -14.69
C SER A 105 4.68 4.46 -13.55
N GLU A 106 5.02 3.18 -13.33
CA GLU A 106 4.50 2.36 -12.25
C GLU A 106 4.85 2.92 -10.87
N LYS A 107 6.08 3.43 -10.66
CA LYS A 107 6.46 4.09 -9.40
C LYS A 107 5.60 5.32 -9.10
N ILE A 108 5.33 6.14 -10.11
CA ILE A 108 4.46 7.33 -9.95
C ILE A 108 3.04 6.89 -9.64
N PHE A 109 2.53 5.89 -10.37
CA PHE A 109 1.21 5.33 -10.15
C PHE A 109 1.05 4.82 -8.71
N ILE A 110 1.96 3.98 -8.23
CA ILE A 110 1.94 3.45 -6.86
C ILE A 110 2.01 4.57 -5.82
N MET A 111 2.78 5.63 -6.06
CA MET A 111 2.88 6.78 -5.13
C MET A 111 1.53 7.51 -4.97
N ILE A 112 0.83 7.73 -6.08
CA ILE A 112 -0.51 8.35 -6.09
C ILE A 112 -1.54 7.39 -5.49
N GLU A 113 -1.50 6.12 -5.89
CA GLU A 113 -2.43 5.08 -5.44
C GLU A 113 -2.34 4.87 -3.92
N THR A 114 -1.14 4.77 -3.36
CA THR A 114 -0.91 4.58 -1.92
C THR A 114 -1.54 5.69 -1.09
N SER A 115 -1.55 6.92 -1.62
CA SER A 115 -2.18 8.07 -0.96
C SER A 115 -3.71 7.93 -0.91
N GLY A 116 -4.33 7.38 -1.96
CA GLY A 116 -5.77 7.10 -2.00
C GLY A 116 -6.17 5.90 -1.14
N ILE A 117 -5.39 4.81 -1.19
CA ILE A 117 -5.66 3.58 -0.42
C ILE A 117 -5.69 3.85 1.08
N ALA A 118 -4.94 4.83 1.59
CA ALA A 118 -4.93 5.20 3.00
C ALA A 118 -6.32 5.60 3.54
N LEU A 119 -7.25 6.05 2.69
CA LEU A 119 -8.60 6.41 3.11
C LEU A 119 -9.44 5.19 3.52
N SER A 120 -9.26 4.04 2.85
CA SER A 120 -10.00 2.81 3.11
C SER A 120 -9.88 2.30 4.55
N PRO A 121 -8.67 2.10 5.13
CA PRO A 121 -8.53 1.69 6.52
C PRO A 121 -8.97 2.78 7.51
N SER A 122 -8.81 4.07 7.17
CA SER A 122 -9.32 5.17 8.01
C SER A 122 -10.85 5.18 8.07
N ALA A 123 -11.52 5.01 6.94
CA ALA A 123 -12.97 4.90 6.86
C ALA A 123 -13.45 3.63 7.59
N ALA A 124 -12.80 2.49 7.40
CA ALA A 124 -13.12 1.26 8.12
C ALA A 124 -13.04 1.45 9.65
N ALA A 125 -11.96 2.05 10.16
CA ALA A 125 -11.81 2.35 11.58
C ALA A 125 -12.91 3.30 12.10
N PHE A 126 -13.24 4.35 11.33
CA PHE A 126 -14.32 5.27 11.65
C PHE A 126 -15.68 4.55 11.72
N VAL A 127 -15.99 3.70 10.74
CA VAL A 127 -17.22 2.90 10.72
C VAL A 127 -17.26 1.94 11.90
N SER A 128 -16.19 1.19 12.17
CA SER A 128 -16.13 0.24 13.28
C SER A 128 -16.36 0.91 14.64
N GLN A 129 -15.77 2.09 14.87
CA GLN A 129 -15.96 2.85 16.11
C GLN A 129 -17.41 3.34 16.26
N ASN A 130 -18.00 3.91 15.20
CA ASN A 130 -19.37 4.42 15.24
C ASN A 130 -20.41 3.28 15.29
N TYR A 131 -20.11 2.13 14.67
CA TYR A 131 -20.95 0.94 14.74
C TYR A 131 -21.02 0.41 16.17
N GLY A 132 -19.87 0.34 16.87
CA GLY A 132 -19.83 0.00 18.30
C GLY A 132 -20.60 0.98 19.18
N ALA A 133 -20.61 2.27 18.82
CA ALA A 133 -21.38 3.31 19.51
C ALA A 133 -22.86 3.41 19.07
N LYS A 134 -23.32 2.56 18.14
CA LYS A 134 -24.67 2.60 17.52
C LYS A 134 -25.02 3.94 16.85
N GLN A 135 -24.02 4.70 16.40
CA GLN A 135 -24.19 6.02 15.75
C GLN A 135 -24.29 5.87 14.22
N PHE A 136 -25.35 5.22 13.73
CA PHE A 136 -25.50 4.89 12.31
C PHE A 136 -25.59 6.12 11.39
N ASP A 137 -26.15 7.24 11.87
CA ASP A 137 -26.20 8.49 11.10
C ASP A 137 -24.80 9.04 10.80
N ARG A 138 -23.90 8.93 11.77
CA ARG A 138 -22.49 9.33 11.60
C ARG A 138 -21.76 8.41 10.64
N ILE A 139 -22.07 7.12 10.62
CA ILE A 139 -21.53 6.19 9.63
C ILE A 139 -21.90 6.65 8.22
N ARG A 140 -23.18 6.97 7.96
CA ARG A 140 -23.64 7.41 6.63
C ARG A 140 -22.98 8.71 6.20
N GLN A 141 -22.84 9.66 7.11
CA GLN A 141 -22.13 10.93 6.85
C GLN A 141 -20.63 10.69 6.59
N GLY A 142 -19.97 9.89 7.41
CA GLY A 142 -18.55 9.58 7.27
C GLY A 142 -18.21 8.87 5.96
N VAL A 143 -19.02 7.87 5.57
CA VAL A 143 -18.87 7.18 4.29
C VAL A 143 -19.09 8.14 3.12
N ARG A 144 -20.10 9.01 3.18
CA ARG A 144 -20.34 10.01 2.11
C ARG A 144 -19.16 10.97 1.98
N SER A 145 -18.63 11.48 3.09
CA SER A 145 -17.46 12.34 3.09
C SER A 145 -16.23 11.62 2.55
N ALA A 146 -16.01 10.35 2.93
CA ALA A 146 -14.91 9.55 2.40
C ALA A 146 -15.01 9.39 0.87
N VAL A 147 -16.20 9.08 0.34
CA VAL A 147 -16.41 8.98 -1.12
C VAL A 147 -16.12 10.30 -1.82
N ILE A 148 -16.58 11.44 -1.27
CA ILE A 148 -16.30 12.76 -1.84
C ILE A 148 -14.80 13.05 -1.84
N ILE A 149 -14.10 12.78 -0.73
CA ILE A 149 -12.65 12.97 -0.62
C ILE A 149 -11.91 12.09 -1.63
N SER A 150 -12.28 10.82 -1.77
CA SER A 150 -11.71 9.92 -2.78
C SER A 150 -11.92 10.44 -4.20
N LEU A 151 -13.13 10.93 -4.51
CA LEU A 151 -13.44 11.44 -5.84
C LEU A 151 -12.65 12.72 -6.13
N CYS A 152 -12.60 13.65 -5.19
CA CYS A 152 -11.81 14.87 -5.31
C CYS A 152 -10.32 14.54 -5.48
N PHE A 153 -9.79 13.58 -4.73
CA PHE A 153 -8.41 13.13 -4.85
C PHE A 153 -8.16 12.50 -6.23
N ALA A 154 -9.04 11.62 -6.71
CA ALA A 154 -8.91 10.99 -8.02
C ALA A 154 -8.90 12.03 -9.16
N VAL A 155 -9.84 12.99 -9.14
CA VAL A 155 -9.90 14.08 -10.13
C VAL A 155 -8.65 14.97 -10.06
N PHE A 156 -8.22 15.33 -8.85
CA PHE A 156 -7.02 16.14 -8.64
C PHE A 156 -5.77 15.43 -9.17
N SER A 157 -5.54 14.17 -8.78
CA SER A 157 -4.38 13.40 -9.20
C SER A 157 -4.38 13.13 -10.70
N SER A 158 -5.54 12.82 -11.30
CA SER A 158 -5.68 12.65 -12.75
C SER A 158 -5.36 13.96 -13.50
N THR A 159 -5.91 15.08 -13.04
CA THR A 159 -5.62 16.41 -13.63
C THR A 159 -4.14 16.77 -13.52
N LEU A 160 -3.52 16.48 -12.37
CA LEU A 160 -2.11 16.73 -12.12
C LEU A 160 -1.22 15.90 -13.06
N LEU A 161 -1.53 14.61 -13.24
CA LEU A 161 -0.81 13.74 -14.18
C LEU A 161 -1.01 14.17 -15.64
N PHE A 162 -2.21 14.60 -16.00
CA PHE A 162 -2.50 15.07 -17.36
C PHE A 162 -1.72 16.35 -17.71
N LEU A 163 -1.63 17.30 -16.78
CA LEU A 163 -0.93 18.57 -17.00
C LEU A 163 0.58 18.46 -16.81
N PHE A 164 1.03 17.70 -15.82
CA PHE A 164 2.43 17.69 -15.37
C PHE A 164 3.13 16.32 -15.48
N GLY A 165 2.45 15.28 -15.97
CA GLY A 165 3.00 13.93 -15.96
C GLY A 165 4.32 13.81 -16.71
N ARG A 166 4.55 14.64 -17.75
CA ARG A 166 5.84 14.68 -18.47
C ARG A 166 6.97 15.25 -17.62
N GLN A 167 6.73 16.30 -16.82
CA GLN A 167 7.74 16.81 -15.88
C GLN A 167 7.95 15.85 -14.71
N ILE A 168 6.87 15.23 -14.20
CA ILE A 168 6.96 14.24 -13.11
C ILE A 168 7.76 13.03 -13.57
N LEU A 169 7.52 12.52 -14.78
CA LEU A 169 8.29 11.43 -15.38
C LEU A 169 9.78 11.76 -15.53
N ALA A 170 10.10 13.01 -15.90
CA ALA A 170 11.48 13.46 -16.05
C ALA A 170 12.28 13.45 -14.73
N LEU A 171 11.60 13.44 -13.57
CA LEU A 171 12.26 13.30 -12.26
C LEU A 171 12.69 11.85 -11.96
N PHE A 172 12.09 10.86 -12.61
CA PHE A 172 12.34 9.44 -12.37
C PHE A 172 13.16 8.75 -13.46
N VAL A 173 13.34 9.36 -14.64
CA VAL A 173 13.97 8.73 -15.83
C VAL A 173 14.82 9.71 -16.64
N ALA A 174 15.95 9.24 -17.17
CA ALA A 174 16.78 9.97 -18.14
C ALA A 174 16.13 10.07 -19.53
N SER A 175 16.38 11.19 -20.22
CA SER A 175 15.65 11.77 -21.36
C SER A 175 15.10 10.84 -22.46
N ASP A 176 15.73 9.69 -22.73
CA ASP A 176 15.39 8.82 -23.85
C ASP A 176 14.15 7.93 -23.62
N ALA A 177 13.79 7.64 -22.37
CA ALA A 177 12.64 6.80 -22.03
C ALA A 177 11.35 7.58 -21.73
N ILE A 178 11.39 8.93 -21.77
CA ILE A 178 10.24 9.81 -21.51
C ILE A 178 9.14 9.66 -22.58
N LYS A 179 9.51 9.42 -23.85
CA LYS A 179 8.54 9.25 -24.96
C LYS A 179 7.63 8.04 -24.77
N PHE A 180 8.17 6.92 -24.29
CA PHE A 180 7.41 5.68 -24.08
C PHE A 180 6.60 5.71 -22.77
N ALA A 181 7.12 6.36 -21.73
CA ALA A 181 6.41 6.51 -20.47
C ALA A 181 5.16 7.40 -20.60
N TRP A 182 5.23 8.47 -21.41
CA TRP A 182 4.10 9.37 -21.64
C TRP A 182 2.93 8.68 -22.38
N SER A 183 3.21 7.82 -23.36
CA SER A 183 2.15 7.08 -24.06
C SER A 183 1.40 6.10 -23.15
N SER A 184 2.08 5.47 -22.19
CA SER A 184 1.43 4.56 -21.24
C SER A 184 0.56 5.30 -20.21
N LEU A 185 1.01 6.48 -19.77
CA LEU A 185 0.26 7.33 -18.83
C LEU A 185 -0.96 8.02 -19.45
N CYS A 186 -0.99 8.29 -20.76
CA CYS A 186 -2.17 8.86 -21.43
C CYS A 186 -3.26 7.84 -21.78
N VAL A 187 -2.94 6.54 -21.80
CA VAL A 187 -3.89 5.46 -22.15
C VAL A 187 -4.58 4.87 -20.92
N THR A 188 -4.07 5.17 -19.72
CA THR A 188 -4.66 4.73 -18.44
C THR A 188 -5.43 5.86 -17.78
#